data_AF-A0A1U7ZTR6-F1
#
_entry.id   AF-A0A1U7ZTR6-F1
#
_cell.length_a   1.000
_cell.length_b   1.000
_cell.length_c   1.000
_cell.angle_alpha   90.00
_cell.angle_beta   90.00
_cell.angle_gamma   90.00
#
_symmetry.space_group_name_H-M   'P 1'
#
loop_
_entity.id
_entity.type
_entity.pdbx_description
1 polymer ?
#
loop_
_entity_poly.entity_id
_entity_poly.type
_entity_poly.pdbx_seq_one_letter_code
_entity_poly.pdbx_strand_id
1 'polypeptide(L)'
;MDFNMENGIGKFLRLMYHKFVSFMDSTLQKLFFALLCVGPIPYHIAFIMDGNRRYAKSRKLAPGAGHRAGFSSLIQILECCYKIGVRYVTVYAFSIDNFKRDPSEVKYIMDLMMEKIDELLKEESIVNSHGVRINFSGDLKLLHEPVRLAAEKAMRATAKNTNVVLSVCVAYTSANEIVHAVEESCKEKLTQAQEANSNFNGKKVDILGGYNNPLLEEESCIALADLERHMYLSECPDPDILIRTSGETRLSNFLLWQTTFCYLHVLNASWPEMSPWWLGWVILHYQRSKSYIDKKKKQS
;
A
#
# COMPACT_ATOMS: atom_id res chain seq x y z
N MET A 1 -5.58 55.22 -27.57
CA MET A 1 -4.93 53.90 -27.70
C MET A 1 -4.58 53.44 -26.28
N ASP A 2 -5.58 53.20 -25.43
CA ASP A 2 -5.36 52.97 -23.99
C ASP A 2 -6.29 51.90 -23.44
N PHE A 3 -6.28 50.71 -24.04
CA PHE A 3 -7.02 49.56 -23.51
C PHE A 3 -6.31 48.27 -23.93
N ASN A 4 -5.17 47.96 -23.30
CA ASN A 4 -4.62 46.59 -23.24
C ASN A 4 -3.40 46.41 -22.31
N MET A 5 -2.85 47.46 -21.70
CA MET A 5 -1.68 47.32 -20.80
C MET A 5 -2.06 46.84 -19.38
N GLU A 6 -3.21 47.23 -18.83
CA GLU A 6 -3.64 46.85 -17.47
C GLU A 6 -3.93 45.35 -17.30
N ASN A 7 -4.43 44.69 -18.35
CA ASN A 7 -4.70 43.24 -18.33
C ASN A 7 -3.42 42.39 -18.29
N GLY A 8 -2.30 42.93 -18.80
CA GLY A 8 -1.00 42.26 -18.79
C GLY A 8 -0.32 42.32 -17.41
N ILE A 9 -0.32 43.50 -16.79
CA ILE A 9 0.31 43.74 -15.49
C ILE A 9 -0.43 42.97 -14.38
N GLY A 10 -1.77 42.95 -14.39
CA GLY A 10 -2.56 42.18 -13.43
C GLY A 10 -2.34 40.66 -13.53
N LYS A 11 -2.27 40.12 -14.75
CA LYS A 11 -1.93 38.69 -14.97
C LYS A 11 -0.49 38.38 -14.54
N PHE A 12 0.45 39.27 -14.81
CA PHE A 12 1.85 39.12 -14.42
C PHE A 12 2.03 39.14 -12.90
N LEU A 13 1.42 40.12 -12.21
CA LEU A 13 1.44 40.21 -10.74
C LEU A 13 0.79 38.99 -10.08
N ARG A 14 -0.33 38.49 -10.63
CA ARG A 14 -0.98 37.27 -10.15
C ARG A 14 -0.10 36.04 -10.35
N LEU A 15 0.58 35.92 -11.48
CA LEU A 15 1.53 34.84 -11.76
C LEU A 15 2.72 34.89 -10.80
N MET A 16 3.29 36.09 -10.57
CA MET A 16 4.38 36.33 -9.61
C MET A 16 3.94 35.97 -8.19
N TYR A 17 2.75 36.38 -7.77
CA TYR A 17 2.19 36.04 -6.47
C TYR A 17 2.01 34.52 -6.31
N HIS A 18 1.43 33.84 -7.30
CA HIS A 18 1.29 32.38 -7.26
C HIS A 18 2.64 31.66 -7.21
N LYS A 19 3.65 32.12 -7.98
CA LYS A 19 5.01 31.58 -7.91
C LYS A 19 5.65 31.82 -6.55
N PHE A 20 5.49 33.01 -5.97
CA PHE A 20 6.03 33.35 -4.66
C PHE A 20 5.38 32.53 -3.54
N VAL A 21 4.04 32.43 -3.52
CA VAL A 21 3.31 31.60 -2.55
C VAL A 21 3.71 30.14 -2.69
N SER A 22 3.80 29.60 -3.90
CA SER A 22 4.25 28.22 -4.14
C SER A 22 5.69 27.99 -3.69
N PHE A 23 6.59 28.97 -3.89
CA PHE A 23 7.96 28.92 -3.40
C PHE A 23 8.03 28.91 -1.87
N MET A 24 7.26 29.79 -1.21
CA MET A 24 7.18 29.82 0.25
C MET A 24 6.62 28.51 0.81
N ASP A 25 5.51 28.00 0.24
CA ASP A 25 4.90 26.73 0.65
C ASP A 25 5.90 25.58 0.53
N SER A 26 6.61 25.47 -0.60
CA SER A 26 7.65 24.45 -0.78
C SER A 26 8.80 24.59 0.21
N THR A 27 9.23 25.82 0.52
CA THR A 27 10.33 26.07 1.46
C THR A 27 9.92 25.74 2.89
N LEU A 28 8.71 26.15 3.31
CA LEU A 28 8.15 25.84 4.61
C LEU A 28 7.92 24.34 4.78
N GLN A 29 7.42 23.67 3.73
CA GLN A 29 7.23 22.24 3.70
C GLN A 29 8.56 21.49 3.89
N LYS A 30 9.63 21.92 3.20
CA LYS A 30 10.99 21.35 3.37
C LYS A 30 11.50 21.53 4.80
N LEU A 31 11.33 22.72 5.38
CA LEU A 31 11.71 22.98 6.77
C LEU A 31 10.92 22.11 7.73
N PHE A 32 9.60 22.00 7.52
CA PHE A 32 8.74 21.18 8.36
C PHE A 32 9.14 19.70 8.30
N PHE A 33 9.40 19.15 7.12
CA PHE A 33 9.90 17.79 7.01
C PHE A 33 11.30 17.61 7.59
N ALA A 34 12.20 18.58 7.42
CA ALA A 34 13.52 18.53 8.05
C ALA A 34 13.42 18.47 9.59
N LEU A 35 12.47 19.20 10.19
CA LEU A 35 12.19 19.10 11.63
C LEU A 35 11.63 17.73 12.01
N LEU A 36 10.71 17.17 11.21
CA LEU A 36 10.17 15.83 11.45
C LEU A 36 11.26 14.75 11.37
N CYS A 37 12.25 14.90 10.49
CA CYS A 37 13.38 13.97 10.37
C CYS A 37 14.31 13.93 11.60
N VAL A 38 14.19 14.87 12.53
CA VAL A 38 14.90 14.81 13.83
C VAL A 38 14.26 13.76 14.76
N GLY A 39 12.98 13.47 14.59
CA GLY A 39 12.25 12.45 15.33
C GLY A 39 12.31 11.06 14.69
N PRO A 40 11.68 10.05 15.31
CA PRO A 40 11.59 8.72 14.71
C PRO A 40 10.74 8.76 13.43
N ILE A 41 11.31 8.32 12.31
CA ILE A 41 10.59 8.22 11.04
C ILE A 41 9.95 6.83 10.93
N PRO A 42 8.66 6.73 10.54
CA PRO A 42 8.04 5.44 10.28
C PRO A 42 8.76 4.73 9.13
N TYR A 43 9.07 3.46 9.31
CA TYR A 43 9.73 2.64 8.31
C TYR A 43 8.74 2.18 7.22
N HIS A 44 7.49 1.92 7.62
CA HIS A 44 6.40 1.52 6.74
C HIS A 44 5.11 2.29 7.00
N ILE A 45 4.56 2.94 5.95
CA ILE A 45 3.23 3.57 6.00
C ILE A 45 2.26 2.86 5.05
N ALA A 46 1.10 2.46 5.56
CA ALA A 46 0.01 1.91 4.77
C ALA A 46 -1.11 2.94 4.57
N PHE A 47 -1.79 2.90 3.41
CA PHE A 47 -2.86 3.83 3.05
C PHE A 47 -4.13 3.12 2.57
N ILE A 48 -5.27 3.47 3.17
CA ILE A 48 -6.60 3.20 2.61
C ILE A 48 -7.06 4.46 1.88
N MET A 49 -6.92 4.46 0.56
CA MET A 49 -7.13 5.60 -0.35
C MET A 49 -8.63 5.81 -0.66
N ASP A 50 -9.42 6.14 0.35
CA ASP A 50 -10.88 6.32 0.24
C ASP A 50 -11.28 7.76 -0.12
N GLY A 51 -12.45 7.91 -0.73
CA GLY A 51 -13.04 9.23 -1.06
C GLY A 51 -12.99 9.64 -2.53
N ASN A 52 -12.36 8.86 -3.41
CA ASN A 52 -12.21 9.20 -4.84
C ASN A 52 -13.55 9.52 -5.54
N ARG A 53 -14.56 8.66 -5.36
CA ARG A 53 -15.90 8.87 -5.96
C ARG A 53 -16.63 10.06 -5.34
N ARG A 54 -16.52 10.24 -4.01
CA ARG A 54 -17.13 11.38 -3.29
C ARG A 54 -16.53 12.70 -3.76
N TYR A 55 -15.22 12.75 -3.95
CA TYR A 55 -14.49 13.89 -4.51
C TYR A 55 -14.96 14.25 -5.93
N ALA A 56 -15.09 13.26 -6.82
CA ALA A 56 -15.61 13.50 -8.16
C ALA A 56 -17.04 14.05 -8.12
N LYS A 57 -17.91 13.46 -7.30
CA LYS A 57 -19.32 13.88 -7.16
C LYS A 57 -19.45 15.30 -6.61
N SER A 58 -18.71 15.65 -5.56
CA SER A 58 -18.78 17.00 -4.95
C SER A 58 -18.33 18.10 -5.92
N ARG A 59 -17.45 17.76 -6.87
CA ARG A 59 -16.94 18.67 -7.91
C ARG A 59 -17.66 18.55 -9.26
N LYS A 60 -18.75 17.78 -9.34
CA LYS A 60 -19.51 17.52 -10.58
C LYS A 60 -18.62 16.98 -11.74
N LEU A 61 -17.62 16.17 -11.40
CA LEU A 61 -16.73 15.53 -12.36
C LEU A 61 -17.20 14.10 -12.66
N ALA A 62 -16.78 13.56 -13.80
CA ALA A 62 -16.96 12.15 -14.10
C ALA A 62 -16.30 11.27 -13.02
N PRO A 63 -16.88 10.11 -12.64
CA PRO A 63 -16.34 9.24 -11.59
C PRO A 63 -14.84 8.94 -11.73
N GLY A 64 -14.40 8.70 -12.97
CA GLY A 64 -13.01 8.41 -13.29
C GLY A 64 -12.01 9.54 -13.03
N ALA A 65 -12.46 10.79 -13.06
CA ALA A 65 -11.61 11.94 -12.74
C ALA A 65 -11.15 11.91 -11.27
N GLY A 66 -11.99 11.39 -10.36
CA GLY A 66 -11.63 11.22 -8.96
C GLY A 66 -10.50 10.21 -8.78
N HIS A 67 -10.55 9.08 -9.50
CA HIS A 67 -9.50 8.07 -9.45
C HIS A 67 -8.18 8.56 -10.05
N ARG A 68 -8.22 9.32 -11.16
CA ARG A 68 -7.02 9.96 -11.73
C ARG A 68 -6.40 10.97 -10.76
N ALA A 69 -7.20 11.82 -10.13
CA ALA A 69 -6.71 12.74 -9.10
C ALA A 69 -6.14 12.00 -7.88
N GLY A 70 -6.75 10.86 -7.53
CA GLY A 70 -6.21 9.96 -6.51
C GLY A 70 -4.84 9.39 -6.87
N PHE A 71 -4.62 9.01 -8.13
CA PHE A 71 -3.30 8.57 -8.59
C PHE A 71 -2.26 9.70 -8.52
N SER A 72 -2.61 10.94 -8.92
CA SER A 72 -1.71 12.09 -8.77
C SER A 72 -1.34 12.34 -7.30
N SER A 73 -2.30 12.18 -6.39
CA SER A 73 -2.07 12.30 -4.94
C SER A 73 -1.15 11.20 -4.43
N LEU A 74 -1.31 9.97 -4.93
CA LEU A 74 -0.41 8.85 -4.62
C LEU A 74 1.03 9.18 -5.00
N ILE A 75 1.28 9.64 -6.23
CA ILE A 75 2.64 10.00 -6.67
C ILE A 75 3.24 11.10 -5.79
N GLN A 76 2.48 12.15 -5.49
CA GLN A 76 2.95 13.23 -4.61
C GLN A 76 3.31 12.74 -3.21
N ILE A 77 2.48 11.88 -2.62
CA ILE A 77 2.70 11.33 -1.28
C ILE A 77 3.86 10.35 -1.26
N LEU A 78 4.02 9.51 -2.28
CA LEU A 78 5.18 8.62 -2.42
C LEU A 78 6.48 9.42 -2.49
N GLU A 79 6.51 10.50 -3.26
CA GLU A 79 7.66 11.40 -3.33
C GLU A 79 8.01 12.01 -1.96
N CYS A 80 6.99 12.37 -1.18
CA CYS A 80 7.20 12.91 0.17
C CYS A 80 7.71 11.83 1.13
N CYS A 81 7.08 10.65 1.15
CA CYS A 81 7.53 9.49 1.93
C CYS A 81 9.00 9.18 1.66
N TYR A 82 9.40 9.15 0.39
CA TYR A 82 10.81 8.96 0.00
C TYR A 82 11.72 10.05 0.56
N LYS A 83 11.37 11.33 0.36
CA LYS A 83 12.21 12.46 0.81
C LYS A 83 12.45 12.48 2.32
N ILE A 84 11.51 11.92 3.08
CA ILE A 84 11.58 11.83 4.55
C ILE A 84 12.32 10.57 5.01
N GLY A 85 12.51 9.58 4.13
CA GLY A 85 13.23 8.32 4.41
C GLY A 85 12.33 7.13 4.74
N VAL A 86 11.03 7.19 4.44
CA VAL A 86 10.11 6.04 4.54
C VAL A 86 10.48 5.02 3.45
N ARG A 87 10.74 3.77 3.83
CA ARG A 87 11.22 2.74 2.89
C ARG A 87 10.13 1.85 2.31
N TYR A 88 9.03 1.66 3.04
CA TYR A 88 7.92 0.82 2.61
C TYR A 88 6.64 1.63 2.57
N VAL A 89 5.91 1.53 1.47
CA VAL A 89 4.57 2.10 1.35
C VAL A 89 3.62 1.04 0.82
N THR A 90 2.54 0.77 1.55
CA THR A 90 1.49 -0.14 1.10
C THR A 90 0.20 0.63 0.82
N VAL A 91 -0.47 0.36 -0.30
CA VAL A 91 -1.70 1.08 -0.66
C VAL A 91 -2.83 0.12 -0.99
N TYR A 92 -4.03 0.42 -0.51
CA TYR A 92 -5.22 -0.36 -0.83
C TYR A 92 -5.87 0.16 -2.12
N ALA A 93 -5.55 -0.49 -3.24
CA ALA A 93 -6.01 -0.05 -4.56
C ALA A 93 -7.39 -0.61 -4.92
N PHE A 94 -7.63 -1.91 -4.70
CA PHE A 94 -8.90 -2.56 -5.03
C PHE A 94 -9.16 -3.78 -4.15
N SER A 95 -10.31 -3.82 -3.46
CA SER A 95 -10.67 -4.98 -2.63
C SER A 95 -11.41 -6.07 -3.40
N ILE A 96 -11.39 -7.31 -2.89
CA ILE A 96 -12.23 -8.40 -3.45
C ILE A 96 -13.72 -7.99 -3.41
N ASP A 97 -14.16 -7.36 -2.33
CA ASP A 97 -15.54 -6.86 -2.24
C ASP A 97 -15.90 -5.80 -3.29
N ASN A 98 -14.91 -5.14 -3.90
CA ASN A 98 -15.17 -4.15 -4.95
C ASN A 98 -15.60 -4.77 -6.28
N PHE A 99 -15.40 -6.07 -6.49
CA PHE A 99 -15.99 -6.77 -7.65
C PHE A 99 -17.52 -6.81 -7.62
N LYS A 100 -18.15 -6.57 -6.45
CA LYS A 100 -19.62 -6.48 -6.31
C LYS A 100 -20.19 -5.15 -6.81
N ARG A 101 -19.34 -4.20 -7.22
CA ARG A 101 -19.78 -2.91 -7.78
C ARG A 101 -20.28 -3.09 -9.21
N ASP A 102 -20.83 -2.01 -9.78
CA ASP A 102 -21.28 -2.00 -11.17
C ASP A 102 -20.14 -2.47 -12.12
N PRO A 103 -20.41 -3.40 -13.04
CA PRO A 103 -19.39 -3.95 -13.94
C PRO A 103 -18.67 -2.89 -14.79
N SER A 104 -19.35 -1.81 -15.17
CA SER A 104 -18.72 -0.72 -15.92
C SER A 104 -17.75 0.10 -15.06
N GLU A 105 -18.05 0.28 -13.76
CA GLU A 105 -17.14 0.89 -12.78
C GLU A 105 -15.90 0.00 -12.60
N VAL A 106 -16.10 -1.31 -12.40
CA VAL A 106 -15.00 -2.27 -12.23
C VAL A 106 -14.09 -2.26 -13.46
N LYS A 107 -14.67 -2.38 -14.67
CA LYS A 107 -13.91 -2.33 -15.92
C LYS A 107 -13.11 -1.04 -16.04
N TYR A 108 -13.72 0.11 -15.74
CA TYR A 108 -13.03 1.39 -15.77
C TYR A 108 -11.83 1.46 -14.82
N ILE A 109 -11.98 0.96 -13.58
CA ILE A 109 -10.87 0.95 -12.60
C ILE A 109 -9.73 0.06 -13.08
N MET A 110 -10.05 -1.09 -13.69
CA MET A 110 -9.05 -2.01 -14.25
C MET A 110 -8.31 -1.39 -15.45
N ASP A 111 -9.05 -0.73 -16.35
CA ASP A 111 -8.47 -0.01 -17.50
C ASP A 111 -7.54 1.11 -17.00
N LEU A 112 -7.96 1.87 -15.97
CA LEU A 112 -7.12 2.89 -15.34
C LEU A 112 -5.89 2.29 -14.65
N MET A 113 -6.02 1.15 -13.97
CA MET A 113 -4.89 0.49 -13.32
C MET A 113 -3.82 0.10 -14.35
N MET A 114 -4.22 -0.47 -15.50
CA MET A 114 -3.29 -0.78 -16.59
C MET A 114 -2.59 0.48 -17.11
N GLU A 115 -3.35 1.55 -17.40
CA GLU A 115 -2.79 2.83 -17.84
C GLU A 115 -1.73 3.35 -16.86
N LYS A 116 -2.02 3.27 -15.55
CA LYS A 116 -1.13 3.78 -14.51
C LYS A 116 0.07 2.89 -14.24
N ILE A 117 -0.05 1.58 -14.40
CA ILE A 117 1.09 0.66 -14.38
C ILE A 117 2.06 1.02 -15.51
N ASP A 118 1.56 1.21 -16.73
CA ASP A 118 2.42 1.59 -17.85
C ASP A 118 3.07 2.96 -17.63
N GLU A 119 2.36 3.92 -17.02
CA GLU A 119 2.92 5.22 -16.62
C GLU A 119 4.05 5.08 -15.59
N LEU A 120 3.89 4.21 -14.58
CA LEU A 120 4.91 3.93 -13.57
C LEU A 120 6.16 3.26 -14.16
N LEU A 121 6.05 2.57 -15.29
CA LEU A 121 7.19 1.89 -15.93
C LEU A 121 7.97 2.75 -16.92
N LYS A 122 7.51 3.98 -17.23
CA LYS A 122 8.26 4.91 -18.10
C LYS A 122 9.60 5.30 -17.46
N GLU A 123 10.61 5.59 -18.28
CA GLU A 123 11.95 5.97 -17.80
C GLU A 123 11.93 7.17 -16.86
N GLU A 124 11.11 8.17 -17.16
CA GLU A 124 10.95 9.40 -16.37
C GLU A 124 10.17 9.21 -15.06
N SER A 125 9.70 7.99 -14.76
CA SER A 125 8.85 7.75 -13.60
C SER A 125 9.63 7.85 -12.28
N ILE A 126 8.87 8.04 -11.19
CA ILE A 126 9.38 7.96 -9.82
C ILE A 126 10.07 6.61 -9.56
N VAL A 127 9.63 5.55 -10.24
CA VAL A 127 10.09 4.18 -10.03
C VAL A 127 11.56 4.02 -10.40
N ASN A 128 11.94 4.52 -11.57
CA ASN A 128 13.32 4.42 -12.06
C ASN A 128 14.22 5.45 -11.39
N SER A 129 13.74 6.69 -11.24
CA SER A 129 14.53 7.77 -10.62
C SER A 129 14.88 7.51 -9.16
N HIS A 130 14.02 6.81 -8.42
CA HIS A 130 14.20 6.55 -6.99
C HIS A 130 14.57 5.09 -6.67
N GLY A 131 14.60 4.20 -7.67
CA GLY A 131 14.82 2.77 -7.45
C GLY A 131 13.72 2.15 -6.59
N VAL A 132 12.46 2.35 -6.98
CA VAL A 132 11.28 1.77 -6.31
C VAL A 132 11.03 0.36 -6.83
N ARG A 133 10.94 -0.62 -5.94
CA ARG A 133 10.41 -1.96 -6.23
C ARG A 133 8.90 -1.96 -6.07
N ILE A 134 8.16 -2.30 -7.11
CA ILE A 134 6.71 -2.42 -7.05
C ILE A 134 6.34 -3.88 -6.80
N ASN A 135 5.49 -4.12 -5.82
CA ASN A 135 4.88 -5.41 -5.55
C ASN A 135 3.35 -5.30 -5.67
N PHE A 136 2.70 -6.28 -6.30
CA PHE A 136 1.24 -6.38 -6.33
C PHE A 136 0.81 -7.55 -5.44
N SER A 137 -0.02 -7.27 -4.43
CA SER A 137 -0.40 -8.24 -3.40
C SER A 137 -1.91 -8.47 -3.38
N GLY A 138 -2.34 -9.72 -3.32
CA GLY A 138 -3.75 -10.14 -3.33
C GLY A 138 -3.97 -11.34 -4.23
N ASP A 139 -5.24 -11.71 -4.45
CA ASP A 139 -5.57 -12.82 -5.34
C ASP A 139 -5.59 -12.33 -6.80
N LEU A 140 -4.41 -12.28 -7.40
CA LEU A 140 -4.23 -11.80 -8.77
C LEU A 140 -4.95 -12.66 -9.81
N LYS A 141 -5.36 -13.89 -9.47
CA LYS A 141 -6.13 -14.78 -10.35
C LYS A 141 -7.55 -14.25 -10.60
N LEU A 142 -8.06 -13.41 -9.70
CA LEU A 142 -9.35 -12.72 -9.86
C LEU A 142 -9.29 -11.55 -10.84
N LEU A 143 -8.09 -11.10 -11.24
CA LEU A 143 -7.93 -10.02 -12.20
C LEU A 143 -8.10 -10.54 -13.63
N HIS A 144 -8.69 -9.69 -14.47
CA HIS A 144 -8.67 -9.92 -15.91
C HIS A 144 -7.22 -10.01 -16.42
N GLU A 145 -6.98 -10.93 -17.34
CA GLU A 145 -5.65 -11.29 -17.82
C GLU A 145 -4.77 -10.08 -18.21
N PRO A 146 -5.26 -9.07 -18.97
CA PRO A 146 -4.43 -7.91 -19.32
C PRO A 146 -3.87 -7.16 -18.11
N VAL A 147 -4.68 -6.99 -17.06
CA VAL A 147 -4.28 -6.28 -15.83
C VAL A 147 -3.29 -7.11 -15.03
N ARG A 148 -3.54 -8.43 -14.92
CA ARG A 148 -2.63 -9.37 -14.26
C ARG A 148 -1.25 -9.38 -14.92
N LEU A 149 -1.22 -9.47 -16.25
CA LEU A 149 0.03 -9.44 -17.01
C LEU A 149 0.78 -8.11 -16.87
N ALA A 150 0.06 -6.98 -16.81
CA ALA A 150 0.66 -5.68 -16.55
C ALA A 150 1.30 -5.61 -15.14
N ALA A 151 0.60 -6.10 -14.12
CA ALA A 151 1.12 -6.18 -12.75
C ALA A 151 2.38 -7.06 -12.67
N GLU A 152 2.34 -8.26 -13.26
CA GLU A 152 3.49 -9.18 -13.32
C GLU A 152 4.68 -8.60 -14.08
N LYS A 153 4.42 -7.86 -15.17
CA LYS A 153 5.45 -7.12 -15.90
C LYS A 153 6.10 -6.06 -15.00
N ALA A 154 5.31 -5.31 -14.24
CA ALA A 154 5.82 -4.26 -13.35
C ALA A 154 6.67 -4.82 -12.20
N MET A 155 6.22 -5.92 -11.59
CA MET A 155 7.00 -6.61 -10.55
C MET A 155 8.34 -7.11 -11.10
N ARG A 156 8.35 -7.74 -12.29
CA ARG A 156 9.60 -8.19 -12.94
C ARG A 156 10.53 -7.04 -13.31
N ALA A 157 10.00 -5.96 -13.88
CA ALA A 157 10.79 -4.80 -14.30
C ALA A 157 11.48 -4.11 -13.12
N THR A 158 10.87 -4.15 -11.93
CA THR A 158 11.35 -3.43 -10.74
C THR A 158 11.96 -4.35 -9.67
N ALA A 159 12.06 -5.66 -9.92
CA ALA A 159 12.50 -6.65 -8.93
C ALA A 159 13.91 -6.40 -8.36
N LYS A 160 14.80 -5.78 -9.14
CA LYS A 160 16.18 -5.46 -8.73
C LYS A 160 16.30 -4.17 -7.93
N ASN A 161 15.23 -3.39 -7.84
CA ASN A 161 15.22 -2.15 -7.09
C ASN A 161 15.19 -2.45 -5.58
N THR A 162 15.96 -1.72 -4.79
CA THR A 162 16.13 -2.01 -3.34
C THR A 162 15.99 -0.78 -2.45
N ASN A 163 15.77 0.41 -3.01
CA ASN A 163 15.78 1.64 -2.21
C ASN A 163 14.48 1.79 -1.42
N VAL A 164 13.35 1.63 -2.13
CA VAL A 164 11.98 1.79 -1.62
C VAL A 164 11.12 0.66 -2.17
N VAL A 165 10.14 0.20 -1.38
CA VAL A 165 9.14 -0.78 -1.80
C VAL A 165 7.75 -0.14 -1.79
N LEU A 166 7.05 -0.22 -2.92
CA LEU A 166 5.63 0.11 -3.06
C LEU A 166 4.83 -1.17 -3.23
N SER A 167 4.04 -1.52 -2.22
CA SER A 167 3.12 -2.66 -2.27
C SER A 167 1.71 -2.19 -2.60
N VAL A 168 1.15 -2.66 -3.70
CA VAL A 168 -0.17 -2.31 -4.19
C VAL A 168 -1.12 -3.48 -3.96
N CYS A 169 -2.00 -3.34 -2.96
CA CYS A 169 -2.99 -4.36 -2.65
C CYS A 169 -4.18 -4.27 -3.63
N VAL A 170 -4.32 -5.29 -4.47
CA VAL A 170 -5.34 -5.39 -5.53
C VAL A 170 -5.98 -6.77 -5.49
N ALA A 171 -7.31 -6.85 -5.70
CA ALA A 171 -8.07 -8.07 -5.45
C ALA A 171 -7.72 -8.66 -4.07
N TYR A 172 -7.60 -7.77 -3.08
CA TYR A 172 -7.08 -8.09 -1.76
C TYR A 172 -8.18 -7.97 -0.71
N THR A 173 -8.20 -8.89 0.26
CA THR A 173 -8.79 -8.68 1.58
C THR A 173 -7.95 -9.43 2.60
N SER A 174 -7.88 -8.93 3.84
CA SER A 174 -7.07 -9.56 4.89
C SER A 174 -7.60 -10.94 5.26
N ALA A 175 -8.93 -11.13 5.29
CA ALA A 175 -9.52 -12.46 5.48
C ALA A 175 -9.05 -13.47 4.41
N ASN A 176 -9.02 -13.06 3.14
CA ASN A 176 -8.54 -13.93 2.06
C ASN A 176 -7.04 -14.20 2.15
N GLU A 177 -6.24 -13.21 2.54
CA GLU A 177 -4.80 -13.38 2.80
C GLU A 177 -4.55 -14.39 3.93
N ILE A 178 -5.27 -14.28 5.05
CA ILE A 178 -5.13 -15.20 6.19
C ILE A 178 -5.50 -16.63 5.77
N VAL A 179 -6.60 -16.81 5.05
CA VAL A 179 -7.00 -18.14 4.53
C VAL A 179 -5.92 -18.70 3.60
N HIS A 180 -5.41 -17.89 2.68
CA HIS A 180 -4.31 -18.28 1.80
C HIS A 180 -3.07 -18.71 2.58
N ALA A 181 -2.65 -17.93 3.58
CA ALA A 181 -1.49 -18.24 4.40
C ALA A 181 -1.63 -19.56 5.15
N VAL A 182 -2.83 -19.84 5.69
CA VAL A 182 -3.14 -21.14 6.33
C VAL A 182 -3.07 -22.28 5.31
N GLU A 183 -3.69 -22.12 4.14
CA GLU A 183 -3.70 -23.15 3.09
C GLU A 183 -2.29 -23.47 2.58
N GLU A 184 -1.45 -22.46 2.33
CA GLU A 184 -0.08 -22.66 1.88
C GLU A 184 0.79 -23.27 2.99
N SER A 185 0.59 -22.87 4.25
CA SER A 185 1.29 -23.49 5.39
C SER A 185 0.94 -24.97 5.53
N CYS A 186 -0.35 -25.33 5.39
CA CYS A 186 -0.79 -26.73 5.35
C CYS A 186 -0.10 -27.51 4.22
N LYS A 187 -0.06 -26.94 3.00
CA LYS A 187 0.56 -27.59 1.83
C LYS A 187 2.06 -27.79 2.02
N GLU A 188 2.77 -26.79 2.54
CA GLU A 188 4.20 -26.87 2.83
C GLU A 188 4.48 -28.01 3.83
N LYS A 189 3.77 -28.02 4.96
CA LYS A 189 3.93 -29.05 6.00
C LYS A 189 3.58 -30.46 5.52
N LEU A 190 2.51 -30.61 4.74
CA LEU A 190 2.14 -31.89 4.15
C LEU A 190 3.20 -32.40 3.19
N THR A 191 3.78 -31.51 2.36
CA THR A 191 4.86 -31.88 1.43
C THR A 191 6.10 -32.31 2.20
N GLN A 192 6.51 -31.57 3.23
CA GLN A 192 7.64 -31.92 4.10
C GLN A 192 7.45 -33.28 4.79
N ALA A 193 6.25 -33.56 5.31
CA ALA A 193 5.93 -34.84 5.94
C ALA A 193 5.95 -36.01 4.93
N GLN A 194 5.50 -35.79 3.69
CA GLN A 194 5.54 -36.80 2.63
C GLN A 194 6.99 -37.10 2.18
N GLU A 195 7.83 -36.08 2.06
CA GLU A 195 9.26 -36.23 1.73
C GLU A 195 10.03 -36.95 2.84
N ALA A 196 9.78 -36.59 4.10
CA ALA A 196 10.37 -37.26 5.26
C ALA A 196 10.00 -38.76 5.31
N ASN A 197 8.74 -39.09 5.04
CA ASN A 197 8.27 -40.48 4.98
C ASN A 197 8.83 -41.26 3.78
N SER A 198 9.07 -40.60 2.63
CA SER A 198 9.66 -41.24 1.45
C SER A 198 11.13 -41.61 1.64
N ASN A 199 11.84 -40.87 2.49
CA ASN A 199 13.23 -41.17 2.86
C ASN A 199 13.36 -42.27 3.94
N PHE A 200 12.27 -42.62 4.62
CA PHE A 200 12.21 -43.78 5.53
C PHE A 200 11.80 -45.05 4.76
N ASN A 201 12.81 -45.78 4.26
CA ASN A 201 12.68 -47.04 3.52
C ASN A 201 11.60 -48.02 4.05
N GLY A 202 10.56 -48.24 3.26
CA GLY A 202 9.96 -49.56 3.05
C GLY A 202 8.78 -50.01 3.92
N LYS A 203 8.28 -49.21 4.88
CA LYS A 203 6.98 -49.49 5.50
C LYS A 203 5.96 -48.46 5.05
N LYS A 204 5.05 -48.90 4.19
CA LYS A 204 3.85 -48.17 3.76
C LYS A 204 3.09 -47.73 5.00
N VAL A 205 3.24 -46.47 5.41
CA VAL A 205 2.42 -45.90 6.48
C VAL A 205 1.13 -45.42 5.83
N ASP A 206 0.04 -46.02 6.28
CA ASP A 206 -1.31 -45.77 5.79
C ASP A 206 -1.71 -44.34 6.19
N ILE A 207 -1.89 -43.45 5.20
CA ILE A 207 -2.12 -42.00 5.41
C ILE A 207 -3.46 -41.71 6.11
N LEU A 208 -4.30 -42.73 6.32
CA LEU A 208 -5.61 -42.64 6.97
C LEU A 208 -5.66 -43.31 8.37
N GLY A 209 -4.56 -43.89 8.85
CA GLY A 209 -4.47 -44.51 10.16
C GLY A 209 -3.73 -43.62 11.15
N GLY A 210 -4.41 -43.22 12.24
CA GLY A 210 -3.90 -42.29 13.26
C GLY A 210 -2.44 -42.56 13.69
N TYR A 211 -1.61 -41.53 13.58
CA TYR A 211 -0.21 -41.54 14.00
C TYR A 211 -0.13 -41.42 15.52
N ASN A 212 0.27 -42.49 16.21
CA ASN A 212 0.82 -42.42 17.57
C ASN A 212 2.36 -42.26 17.49
N ASN A 213 2.86 -41.24 16.78
CA ASN A 213 4.28 -40.87 16.83
C ASN A 213 4.40 -39.39 17.23
N PRO A 214 4.64 -39.09 18.52
CA PRO A 214 4.64 -37.73 19.05
C PRO A 214 5.61 -36.77 18.34
N LEU A 215 6.71 -37.30 17.80
CA LEU A 215 7.72 -36.50 17.09
C LEU A 215 7.24 -36.02 15.71
N LEU A 216 6.37 -36.79 15.03
CA LEU A 216 5.77 -36.39 13.76
C LEU A 216 4.57 -35.44 13.96
N GLU A 217 3.87 -35.56 15.10
CA GLU A 217 2.81 -34.60 15.47
C GLU A 217 3.37 -33.20 15.77
N GLU A 218 4.55 -33.10 16.38
CA GLU A 218 5.20 -31.81 16.65
C GLU A 218 5.73 -31.13 15.38
N GLU A 219 6.34 -31.88 14.45
CA GLU A 219 6.85 -31.29 13.19
C GLU A 219 5.74 -30.89 12.20
N SER A 220 4.58 -31.55 12.28
CA SER A 220 3.42 -31.30 11.41
C SER A 220 2.51 -30.16 11.91
N CYS A 221 2.75 -29.60 13.09
CA CYS A 221 1.97 -28.46 13.57
C CYS A 221 2.32 -27.18 12.81
N ILE A 222 1.30 -26.36 12.53
CA ILE A 222 1.46 -25.06 11.86
C ILE A 222 1.80 -24.02 12.93
N ALA A 223 3.01 -23.46 12.86
CA ALA A 223 3.43 -22.40 13.75
C ALA A 223 3.01 -21.02 13.22
N LEU A 224 3.04 -20.02 14.11
CA LEU A 224 2.78 -18.62 13.73
C LEU A 224 3.71 -18.14 12.60
N ALA A 225 4.98 -18.53 12.67
CA ALA A 225 6.00 -18.17 11.67
C ALA A 225 5.72 -18.78 10.29
N ASP A 226 5.02 -19.92 10.23
CA ASP A 226 4.62 -20.52 8.95
C ASP A 226 3.52 -19.69 8.29
N LEU A 227 2.55 -19.20 9.08
CA LEU A 227 1.52 -18.29 8.59
C LEU A 227 2.12 -16.97 8.09
N GLU A 228 2.99 -16.35 8.89
CA GLU A 228 3.61 -15.06 8.54
C GLU A 228 4.46 -15.14 7.26
N ARG A 229 5.15 -16.27 7.03
CA ARG A 229 5.92 -16.51 5.80
C ARG A 229 5.04 -16.53 4.55
N HIS A 230 3.82 -17.04 4.67
CA HIS A 230 2.88 -17.19 3.55
C HIS A 230 1.86 -16.06 3.41
N MET A 231 1.93 -15.02 4.25
CA MET A 231 1.18 -13.78 4.01
C MET A 231 1.65 -13.12 2.70
N TYR A 232 0.76 -12.44 1.98
CA TYR A 232 1.10 -11.80 0.70
C TYR A 232 2.15 -10.69 0.84
N LEU A 233 2.27 -10.12 2.03
CA LEU A 233 3.21 -9.05 2.36
C LEU A 233 4.38 -9.52 3.24
N SER A 234 4.70 -10.81 3.25
CA SER A 234 5.78 -11.36 4.10
C SER A 234 7.17 -10.76 3.85
N GLU A 235 7.42 -10.21 2.66
CA GLU A 235 8.66 -9.48 2.34
C GLU A 235 8.71 -8.04 2.92
N CYS A 236 7.58 -7.54 3.43
CA CYS A 236 7.45 -6.20 4.00
C CYS A 236 7.37 -6.29 5.53
N PRO A 237 8.03 -5.38 6.27
CA PRO A 237 7.80 -5.25 7.70
C PRO A 237 6.37 -4.80 7.98
N ASP A 238 5.86 -5.01 9.20
CA ASP A 238 4.55 -4.49 9.58
C ASP A 238 4.46 -2.96 9.43
N PRO A 239 3.30 -2.41 9.03
CA PRO A 239 3.10 -0.97 8.99
C PRO A 239 3.25 -0.31 10.37
N ASP A 240 4.08 0.73 10.44
CA ASP A 240 4.16 1.62 11.61
C ASP A 240 2.92 2.50 11.71
N ILE A 241 2.40 2.94 10.56
CA ILE A 241 1.23 3.82 10.45
C ILE A 241 0.27 3.25 9.40
N LEU A 242 -1.02 3.25 9.71
CA LEU A 242 -2.09 3.04 8.74
C LEU A 242 -2.95 4.29 8.68
N ILE A 243 -2.99 4.91 7.50
CA ILE A 243 -3.75 6.13 7.24
C ILE A 243 -4.98 5.79 6.43
N ARG A 244 -6.16 6.18 6.92
CA ARG A 244 -7.40 6.12 6.16
C ARG A 244 -7.97 7.51 5.93
N THR A 245 -8.25 7.85 4.67
CA THR A 245 -8.87 9.12 4.29
C THR A 245 -10.41 9.03 4.35
N SER A 246 -11.06 10.17 4.12
CA SER A 246 -12.51 10.37 4.02
C SER A 246 -13.35 10.18 5.30
N GLY A 247 -12.72 10.21 6.47
CA GLY A 247 -13.40 10.27 7.77
C GLY A 247 -14.00 8.94 8.26
N GLU A 248 -13.77 7.85 7.54
CA GLU A 248 -14.34 6.54 7.85
C GLU A 248 -13.51 5.81 8.93
N THR A 249 -14.13 5.42 10.05
CA THR A 249 -13.45 4.80 11.20
C THR A 249 -13.52 3.26 11.16
N ARG A 250 -13.04 2.65 10.08
CA ARG A 250 -12.96 1.17 9.95
C ARG A 250 -11.73 0.76 9.13
N LEU A 251 -11.31 -0.50 9.23
CA LEU A 251 -10.19 -1.02 8.43
C LEU A 251 -10.61 -1.59 7.07
N SER A 252 -11.91 -1.91 6.88
CA SER A 252 -12.42 -2.45 5.61
C SER A 252 -11.66 -3.71 5.14
N ASN A 253 -11.37 -4.62 6.07
CA ASN A 253 -10.69 -5.89 5.81
C ASN A 253 -9.31 -5.68 5.14
N PHE A 254 -8.55 -4.70 5.64
CA PHE A 254 -7.23 -4.35 5.13
C PHE A 254 -6.17 -4.53 6.22
N LEU A 255 -5.14 -5.33 5.94
CA LEU A 255 -3.97 -5.56 6.79
C LEU A 255 -4.31 -5.87 8.26
N LEU A 256 -5.35 -6.68 8.53
CA LEU A 256 -5.84 -6.91 9.90
C LEU A 256 -4.76 -7.58 10.76
N TRP A 257 -3.96 -8.48 10.18
CA TRP A 257 -2.85 -9.15 10.85
C TRP A 257 -1.70 -8.18 11.13
N GLN A 258 -1.23 -7.53 10.07
CA GLN A 258 -0.03 -6.69 10.08
C GLN A 258 -0.22 -5.38 10.88
N THR A 259 -1.47 -4.95 11.09
CA THR A 259 -1.76 -3.69 11.80
C THR A 259 -2.00 -3.85 13.31
N THR A 260 -1.70 -5.01 13.89
CA THR A 260 -1.87 -5.29 15.34
C THR A 260 -1.17 -4.26 16.23
N PHE A 261 0.06 -3.85 15.89
CA PHE A 261 0.83 -2.83 16.62
C PHE A 261 1.09 -1.58 15.79
N CYS A 262 0.09 -1.15 15.03
CA CYS A 262 0.18 -0.03 14.10
C CYS A 262 -0.46 1.25 14.68
N TYR A 263 0.09 2.41 14.36
CA TYR A 263 -0.58 3.69 14.62
C TYR A 263 -1.69 3.94 13.60
N LEU A 264 -2.95 3.83 14.02
CA LEU A 264 -4.10 4.08 13.17
C LEU A 264 -4.45 5.57 13.16
N HIS A 265 -4.53 6.16 11.96
CA HIS A 265 -4.92 7.56 11.79
C HIS A 265 -6.02 7.72 10.74
N VAL A 266 -7.07 8.47 11.10
CA VAL A 266 -8.20 8.77 10.21
C VAL A 266 -8.18 10.25 9.84
N LEU A 267 -8.16 10.54 8.55
CA LEU A 267 -8.23 11.89 7.99
C LEU A 267 -9.62 12.14 7.40
N ASN A 268 -10.21 13.29 7.71
CA ASN A 268 -11.50 13.69 7.13
C ASN A 268 -11.39 14.10 5.65
N ALA A 269 -10.21 14.56 5.22
CA ALA A 269 -9.94 14.90 3.83
C ALA A 269 -10.13 13.67 2.92
N SER A 270 -10.66 13.87 1.71
CA SER A 270 -10.74 12.80 0.72
C SER A 270 -9.35 12.48 0.15
N TRP A 271 -9.13 11.26 -0.36
CA TRP A 271 -7.81 10.87 -0.89
C TRP A 271 -7.25 11.84 -1.95
N PRO A 272 -8.04 12.34 -2.93
CA PRO A 272 -7.54 13.32 -3.90
C PRO A 272 -7.17 14.70 -3.32
N GLU A 273 -7.49 14.96 -2.05
CA GLU A 273 -7.15 16.18 -1.31
C GLU A 273 -5.98 15.96 -0.34
N MET A 274 -5.45 14.73 -0.28
CA MET A 274 -4.29 14.41 0.52
C MET A 274 -3.11 15.27 0.06
N SER A 275 -2.47 15.92 1.02
CA SER A 275 -1.35 16.83 0.76
C SER A 275 -0.17 16.44 1.63
N PRO A 276 1.04 16.90 1.30
CA PRO A 276 2.21 16.65 2.14
C PRO A 276 2.07 17.19 3.57
N TRP A 277 1.31 18.28 3.75
CA TRP A 277 1.00 18.81 5.08
C TRP A 277 0.24 17.80 5.94
N TRP A 278 -0.75 17.12 5.37
CA TRP A 278 -1.48 16.06 6.06
C TRP A 278 -0.55 14.90 6.44
N LEU A 279 0.34 14.48 5.53
CA LEU A 279 1.31 13.44 5.83
C LEU A 279 2.23 13.84 6.99
N GLY A 280 2.78 15.06 6.97
CA GLY A 280 3.65 15.55 8.04
C GLY A 280 2.92 15.65 9.39
N TRP A 281 1.66 16.08 9.40
CA TRP A 281 0.83 16.06 10.61
C TRP A 281 0.65 14.65 11.18
N VAL A 282 0.37 13.67 10.32
CA VAL A 282 0.22 12.28 10.76
C VAL A 282 1.53 11.73 11.33
N ILE A 283 2.67 12.01 10.68
CA ILE A 283 4.00 11.61 11.17
C ILE A 283 4.27 12.24 12.54
N LEU A 284 3.97 13.52 12.74
CA LEU A 284 4.12 14.17 14.04
C LEU A 284 3.30 13.48 15.14
N HIS A 285 2.07 13.11 14.83
CA HIS A 285 1.21 12.37 15.75
C HIS A 285 1.75 10.97 16.08
N TYR A 286 2.26 10.26 15.07
CA TYR A 286 2.95 8.98 15.26
C TYR A 286 4.17 9.14 16.16
N GLN A 287 5.02 10.14 15.92
CA GLN A 287 6.21 10.42 16.73
C GLN A 287 5.86 10.63 18.21
N ARG A 288 4.76 11.34 18.48
CA ARG A 288 4.25 11.54 19.85
C ARG A 288 3.77 10.24 20.51
N SER A 289 3.25 9.30 19.73
CA SER A 289 2.70 8.03 20.21
C SER A 289 3.68 6.85 20.18
N LYS A 290 4.85 7.01 19.56
CA LYS A 290 5.81 5.92 19.28
C LYS A 290 6.24 5.16 20.54
N SER A 291 6.59 5.87 21.61
CA SER A 291 7.04 5.26 22.87
C SER A 291 5.98 4.35 23.50
N TYR A 292 4.70 4.73 23.40
CA TYR A 292 3.58 3.93 23.89
C TYR A 292 3.39 2.65 23.06
N ILE A 293 3.44 2.77 21.73
CA ILE A 293 3.30 1.63 20.81
C ILE A 293 4.43 0.63 21.04
N ASP A 294 5.67 1.10 21.15
CA ASP A 294 6.84 0.24 21.39
C ASP A 294 6.74 -0.52 22.71
N LYS A 295 6.23 0.14 23.75
CA LYS A 295 5.99 -0.50 25.05
C LYS A 295 4.93 -1.60 24.93
N LYS A 296 3.87 -1.39 24.15
CA LYS A 296 2.82 -2.39 23.92
C LYS A 296 3.31 -3.56 23.09
N LYS A 297 4.09 -3.32 22.04
CA LYS A 297 4.68 -4.37 21.21
C LYS A 297 5.62 -5.30 22.00
N LYS A 298 6.37 -4.76 22.97
CA LYS A 298 7.26 -5.55 23.86
C LYS A 298 6.54 -6.37 24.93
N GLN A 299 5.27 -6.08 25.20
CA GLN A 299 4.48 -6.77 26.23
C GLN A 299 3.67 -7.95 25.69
N SER A 300 3.59 -8.08 24.37
CA SER A 300 2.94 -9.19 23.67
C SER A 300 3.94 -10.28 23.35
#